data_AF-A0A3B6I609-F1
#
_entry.id   AF-A0A3B6I609-F1
#
_cell.length_a   1.000
_cell.length_b   1.000
_cell.length_c   1.000
_cell.angle_alpha   90.00
_cell.angle_beta   90.00
_cell.angle_gamma   90.00
#
_symmetry.space_group_name_H-M   'P 1'
#
loop_
_entity.id
_entity.type
_entity.pdbx_description
1 polymer ?
#
loop_
_entity_poly.entity_id
_entity_poly.type
_entity_poly.pdbx_seq_one_letter_code
_entity_poly.pdbx_strand_id
1 'polypeptide(L)'
;MKGCTSLSGKQQAGHHGAGVSSSSSHPLPLNGCDLAGADMTKDGEPWAKITGEVRYMDVDFCKGTENLPEFDWGIPLSSPDAAFNGTDKSDHCCHLLNPARRVCSDGYDYGRRFLVCPREGYDTCAYLKWVDKEWQGRPRQVIGKLAEENVALQKFVFDKDAEIMRPREERKAMIMKHKKEIRTRDRREIWLACLVCCSALLYGVVALVIRGFV
;
A
#
# COMPACT_ATOMS: atom_id res chain seq x y z
N MET A 1 41.33 -39.68 11.08
CA MET A 1 41.12 -40.33 12.39
C MET A 1 42.14 -39.79 13.38
N LYS A 2 41.68 -39.44 14.60
CA LYS A 2 42.41 -38.89 15.77
C LYS A 2 42.81 -37.41 15.62
N GLY A 3 42.50 -36.47 16.51
CA GLY A 3 41.82 -36.49 17.82
C GLY A 3 42.11 -35.15 18.54
N CYS A 4 41.18 -34.73 19.42
CA CYS A 4 41.12 -33.51 20.26
C CYS A 4 42.41 -33.19 21.06
N THR A 5 42.65 -32.02 21.69
CA THR A 5 41.90 -31.24 22.70
C THR A 5 42.78 -30.00 23.06
N SER A 6 42.30 -28.75 23.10
CA SER A 6 41.77 -27.97 24.25
C SER A 6 42.71 -26.92 24.91
N LEU A 7 42.17 -25.69 24.99
CA LEU A 7 42.07 -24.78 26.15
C LEU A 7 43.18 -23.78 26.58
N SER A 8 42.65 -22.56 26.84
CA SER A 8 43.09 -21.45 27.73
C SER A 8 43.97 -20.36 27.10
N GLY A 9 43.69 -19.05 27.18
CA GLY A 9 42.65 -18.27 27.85
C GLY A 9 43.14 -16.82 28.12
N LYS A 10 42.22 -15.84 28.06
CA LYS A 10 42.29 -14.43 28.58
C LYS A 10 43.20 -13.44 27.79
N GLN A 11 42.87 -12.14 27.60
CA GLN A 11 41.87 -11.23 28.19
C GLN A 11 41.71 -9.92 27.38
N GLN A 12 40.45 -9.48 27.20
CA GLN A 12 39.89 -8.12 27.40
C GLN A 12 40.43 -6.84 26.71
N ALA A 13 39.53 -6.20 25.93
CA ALA A 13 39.13 -4.77 26.02
C ALA A 13 37.83 -4.60 25.18
N GLY A 14 36.66 -4.32 25.77
CA GLY A 14 36.00 -2.99 25.78
C GLY A 14 35.20 -2.74 24.47
N HIS A 15 33.95 -2.29 24.38
CA HIS A 15 32.98 -1.73 25.32
C HIS A 15 31.56 -1.93 24.74
N HIS A 16 30.61 -2.02 25.66
CA HIS A 16 29.15 -1.96 25.61
C HIS A 16 28.44 -1.38 24.37
N GLY A 17 27.43 -2.11 23.93
CA GLY A 17 26.37 -1.64 23.04
C GLY A 17 25.18 -1.00 23.76
N ALA A 18 24.47 -0.18 23.00
CA ALA A 18 23.04 0.09 23.07
C ALA A 18 22.59 0.07 21.59
N GLY A 19 21.76 -0.84 21.12
CA GLY A 19 20.39 -1.03 21.56
C GLY A 19 19.46 -0.28 20.59
N VAL A 20 19.50 -0.61 19.29
CA VAL A 20 18.54 -0.09 18.31
C VAL A 20 17.48 -1.17 18.08
N SER A 21 16.33 -0.92 18.66
CA SER A 21 15.11 -1.72 18.52
C SER A 21 14.70 -1.79 17.05
N SER A 22 14.69 -2.99 16.48
CA SER A 22 14.05 -3.29 15.20
C SER A 22 12.54 -3.14 15.36
N SER A 23 11.98 -2.04 14.86
CA SER A 23 10.53 -1.88 14.76
C SER A 23 10.05 -2.45 13.43
N SER A 24 9.30 -3.54 13.53
CA SER A 24 8.54 -4.24 12.50
C SER A 24 7.81 -3.26 11.56
N SER A 25 8.20 -3.24 10.29
CA SER A 25 7.47 -2.57 9.22
C SER A 25 6.39 -3.52 8.68
N HIS A 26 5.16 -3.38 9.18
CA HIS A 26 3.99 -3.91 8.49
C HIS A 26 3.63 -2.98 7.32
N PRO A 27 3.49 -3.47 6.08
CA PRO A 27 2.89 -2.69 5.00
C PRO A 27 1.39 -2.50 5.28
N LEU A 28 0.94 -1.25 5.33
CA LEU A 28 -0.48 -0.90 5.27
C LEU A 28 -1.02 -1.20 3.87
N PRO A 29 -2.28 -1.65 3.73
CA PRO A 29 -2.87 -1.98 2.44
C PRO A 29 -3.12 -0.70 1.64
N LEU A 30 -2.74 -0.71 0.37
CA LEU A 30 -3.02 0.35 -0.59
C LEU A 30 -4.54 0.43 -0.80
N ASN A 31 -5.11 1.54 -0.36
CA ASN A 31 -6.51 1.88 -0.55
C ASN A 31 -6.69 2.29 -2.02
N GLY A 32 -7.69 1.72 -2.68
CA GLY A 32 -7.96 1.92 -4.10
C GLY A 32 -8.43 3.33 -4.43
N CYS A 33 -8.05 3.80 -5.61
CA CYS A 33 -8.64 4.95 -6.28
C CYS A 33 -8.98 4.55 -7.72
N ASP A 34 -10.28 4.33 -7.94
CA ASP A 34 -11.09 4.66 -9.11
C ASP A 34 -10.46 4.62 -10.51
N LEU A 35 -10.71 3.50 -11.21
CA LEU A 35 -10.77 3.46 -12.67
C LEU A 35 -12.17 3.02 -13.09
N ALA A 36 -13.06 4.00 -13.28
CA ALA A 36 -14.37 3.76 -13.89
C ALA A 36 -14.62 4.84 -14.95
N GLY A 37 -14.48 4.46 -16.21
CA GLY A 37 -14.86 5.29 -17.34
C GLY A 37 -14.11 4.98 -18.62
N ALA A 38 -14.32 3.80 -19.22
CA ALA A 38 -14.00 3.59 -20.63
C ALA A 38 -15.25 3.00 -21.30
N ASP A 39 -16.05 3.91 -21.86
CA ASP A 39 -17.10 3.63 -22.82
C ASP A 39 -16.47 3.11 -24.12
N MET A 40 -17.11 2.11 -24.71
CA MET A 40 -16.71 1.48 -25.95
C MET A 40 -17.47 2.10 -27.11
N THR A 41 -16.79 2.92 -27.91
CA THR A 41 -17.25 3.21 -29.28
C THR A 41 -16.13 3.02 -30.29
N LYS A 42 -16.33 1.94 -31.06
CA LYS A 42 -16.18 1.79 -32.50
C LYS A 42 -15.46 2.91 -33.26
N ASP A 43 -14.51 2.48 -34.08
CA ASP A 43 -14.16 2.94 -35.44
C ASP A 43 -12.64 2.94 -35.59
N GLY A 44 -12.13 2.21 -36.59
CA GLY A 44 -10.72 1.85 -36.68
C GLY A 44 -9.78 3.05 -36.88
N GLU A 45 -8.86 3.24 -35.93
CA GLU A 45 -7.44 3.56 -36.11
C GLU A 45 -6.70 3.41 -34.75
N PRO A 46 -5.95 2.32 -34.49
CA PRO A 46 -5.16 2.19 -33.26
C PRO A 46 -3.71 2.57 -33.50
N TRP A 47 -3.45 3.82 -33.90
CA TRP A 47 -2.11 4.39 -33.85
C TRP A 47 -2.15 5.85 -33.46
N ALA A 48 -3.14 6.24 -32.62
CA ALA A 48 -3.16 7.56 -32.00
C ALA A 48 -1.75 7.88 -31.52
N LYS A 49 -1.12 8.77 -32.27
CA LYS A 49 0.19 9.33 -32.06
C LYS A 49 0.26 9.77 -30.60
N ILE A 50 0.80 8.93 -29.73
CA ILE A 50 1.57 9.41 -28.60
C ILE A 50 2.89 9.84 -29.23
N THR A 51 2.82 10.86 -30.09
CA THR A 51 3.98 11.63 -30.50
C THR A 51 4.53 12.18 -29.20
N GLY A 52 5.76 11.80 -28.87
CA GLY A 52 6.64 12.51 -27.94
C GLY A 52 6.96 13.91 -28.47
N GLU A 53 5.91 14.65 -28.83
CA GLU A 53 5.95 16.06 -29.09
C GLU A 53 6.26 16.72 -27.75
N VAL A 54 7.48 17.24 -27.67
CA VAL A 54 7.99 18.05 -26.59
C VAL A 54 6.99 19.17 -26.33
N ARG A 55 6.16 19.04 -25.29
CA ARG A 55 5.43 20.17 -24.76
C ARG A 55 6.30 20.83 -23.71
N TYR A 56 7.04 21.85 -24.15
CA TYR A 56 7.41 22.93 -23.25
C TYR A 56 6.10 23.44 -22.64
N MET A 57 5.96 23.42 -21.32
CA MET A 57 5.32 24.58 -20.73
C MET A 57 6.36 25.67 -20.87
N ASP A 58 6.13 26.60 -21.81
CA ASP A 58 6.78 27.89 -21.73
C ASP A 58 6.58 28.40 -20.30
N VAL A 59 7.66 28.95 -19.75
CA VAL A 59 7.87 29.25 -18.34
C VAL A 59 6.82 30.23 -17.76
N ASP A 60 5.89 30.72 -18.59
CA ASP A 60 4.96 31.79 -18.30
C ASP A 60 3.56 31.35 -17.85
N PHE A 61 3.17 30.08 -17.99
CA PHE A 61 1.83 29.61 -17.56
C PHE A 61 1.82 28.92 -16.20
N CYS A 62 2.33 29.62 -15.19
CA CYS A 62 2.15 29.23 -13.80
C CYS A 62 0.74 29.66 -13.32
N LYS A 63 -0.24 28.77 -13.53
CA LYS A 63 -1.66 28.82 -13.07
C LYS A 63 -2.53 29.95 -13.63
N GLY A 64 -3.42 29.61 -14.54
CA GLY A 64 -4.58 30.46 -14.88
C GLY A 64 -5.37 29.94 -16.07
N THR A 65 -6.46 29.23 -15.78
CA THR A 65 -7.71 29.18 -16.56
C THR A 65 -7.65 29.43 -18.07
N GLU A 66 -7.59 28.38 -18.88
CA GLU A 66 -8.44 28.24 -20.08
C GLU A 66 -8.23 26.87 -20.75
N ASN A 67 -9.26 26.02 -20.65
CA ASN A 67 -9.51 24.83 -21.46
C ASN A 67 -8.26 24.02 -21.87
N LEU A 68 -7.59 23.43 -20.88
CA LEU A 68 -6.61 22.37 -21.15
C LEU A 68 -7.34 21.12 -21.64
N PRO A 69 -6.83 20.41 -22.67
CA PRO A 69 -7.38 19.11 -23.04
C PRO A 69 -7.38 18.18 -21.82
N GLU A 70 -8.37 17.29 -21.78
CA GLU A 70 -8.58 16.23 -20.78
C GLU A 70 -7.44 15.19 -20.86
N PHE A 71 -6.22 15.63 -20.58
CA PHE A 71 -5.04 14.79 -20.48
C PHE A 71 -4.71 14.61 -18.99
N ASP A 72 -4.25 13.42 -18.62
CA ASP A 72 -3.85 13.16 -17.24
C ASP A 72 -2.54 13.91 -16.94
N TRP A 73 -2.66 15.08 -16.31
CA TRP A 73 -1.55 15.98 -15.96
C TRP A 73 -0.77 15.52 -14.72
N GLY A 74 -0.97 14.29 -14.27
CA GLY A 74 -0.24 13.71 -13.14
C GLY A 74 1.27 13.69 -13.39
N ILE A 75 2.05 14.10 -12.39
CA ILE A 75 3.50 13.82 -12.37
C ILE A 75 3.65 12.29 -12.37
N PRO A 76 4.43 11.70 -13.29
CA PRO A 76 4.64 10.25 -13.34
C PRO A 76 5.15 9.69 -12.01
N LEU A 77 4.72 8.48 -11.67
CA LEU A 77 5.17 7.82 -10.46
C LEU A 77 6.68 7.63 -10.54
N SER A 78 7.39 8.10 -9.51
CA SER A 78 8.84 8.22 -9.61
C SER A 78 9.55 8.04 -8.28
N SER A 79 10.85 7.80 -8.38
CA SER A 79 11.77 7.69 -7.25
C SER A 79 12.89 8.73 -7.36
N PRO A 80 13.55 9.13 -6.26
CA PRO A 80 14.75 9.96 -6.33
C PRO A 80 15.82 9.32 -7.23
N ASP A 81 16.52 10.12 -8.04
CA ASP A 81 17.68 9.62 -8.80
C ASP A 81 18.86 9.40 -7.86
N ALA A 82 19.00 8.18 -7.33
CA ALA A 82 20.06 7.83 -6.38
C ALA A 82 21.48 7.97 -6.96
N ALA A 83 21.63 7.97 -8.30
CA ALA A 83 22.92 8.18 -8.95
C ALA A 83 23.29 9.68 -9.04
N PHE A 84 22.35 10.58 -8.77
CA PHE A 84 22.57 12.02 -8.80
C PHE A 84 22.76 12.57 -7.39
N ASN A 85 24.00 12.95 -7.07
CA ASN A 85 24.38 13.54 -5.79
C ASN A 85 24.45 15.09 -5.83
N GLY A 86 24.04 15.70 -6.94
CA GLY A 86 24.09 17.15 -7.16
C GLY A 86 22.75 17.85 -6.95
N THR A 87 22.78 19.18 -7.11
CA THR A 87 21.58 19.98 -7.32
C THR A 87 21.57 20.42 -8.78
N ASP A 88 20.48 20.18 -9.50
CA ASP A 88 20.37 20.66 -10.87
C ASP A 88 20.12 22.18 -10.85
N LYS A 89 21.10 22.95 -11.29
CA LYS A 89 21.04 24.43 -11.36
C LYS A 89 20.76 24.92 -12.78
N SER A 90 20.52 24.00 -13.73
CA SER A 90 20.32 24.35 -15.13
C SER A 90 18.93 24.96 -15.40
N ASP A 91 18.01 24.83 -14.45
CA ASP A 91 16.61 25.24 -14.61
C ASP A 91 15.96 25.59 -13.27
N HIS A 92 14.80 26.24 -13.31
CA HIS A 92 14.01 26.62 -12.13
C HIS A 92 12.52 26.37 -12.38
N CYS A 93 11.80 25.93 -11.35
CA CYS A 93 10.34 25.83 -11.43
C CYS A 93 9.65 27.19 -11.20
N CYS A 94 8.32 27.26 -11.32
CA CYS A 94 7.51 28.47 -11.05
C CYS A 94 7.73 29.08 -9.66
N HIS A 95 8.20 28.29 -8.69
CA HIS A 95 8.53 28.76 -7.34
C HIS A 95 9.96 29.30 -7.22
N LEU A 96 10.70 29.41 -8.33
CA LEU A 96 12.10 29.78 -8.40
C LEU A 96 13.02 28.85 -7.59
N LEU A 97 12.56 27.61 -7.34
CA LEU A 97 13.33 26.57 -6.69
C LEU A 97 14.04 25.69 -7.73
N ASN A 98 15.23 25.22 -7.38
CA ASN A 98 15.95 24.21 -8.16
C ASN A 98 15.10 22.93 -8.22
N PRO A 99 14.78 22.43 -9.43
CA PRO A 99 14.02 21.20 -9.60
C PRO A 99 14.73 19.99 -8.98
N ALA A 100 13.94 19.07 -8.43
CA ALA A 100 14.43 17.78 -7.99
C ALA A 100 14.55 16.83 -9.19
N ARG A 101 15.64 16.07 -9.27
CA ARG A 101 15.81 15.02 -10.29
C ARG A 101 15.16 13.72 -9.81
N ARG A 102 14.33 13.13 -10.65
CA ARG A 102 13.58 11.90 -10.41
C ARG A 102 13.78 10.91 -11.55
N VAL A 103 13.57 9.63 -11.25
CA VAL A 103 13.54 8.53 -12.23
C VAL A 103 12.11 8.00 -12.29
N CYS A 104 11.56 8.00 -13.50
CA CYS A 104 10.25 7.45 -13.79
C CYS A 104 10.23 5.95 -13.48
N SER A 105 9.16 5.50 -12.80
CA SER A 105 9.00 4.13 -12.34
C SER A 105 7.72 3.48 -12.86
N ASP A 106 7.04 4.13 -13.80
CA ASP A 106 5.82 3.66 -14.43
C ASP A 106 5.85 3.76 -15.95
N GLY A 107 4.93 3.01 -16.57
CA GLY A 107 4.59 3.13 -17.99
C GLY A 107 5.75 2.99 -18.97
N TYR A 108 5.58 3.66 -20.11
CA TYR A 108 6.49 3.59 -21.26
C TYR A 108 7.76 4.42 -21.10
N ASP A 109 7.84 5.23 -20.05
CA ASP A 109 8.98 6.08 -19.72
C ASP A 109 9.80 5.53 -18.54
N TYR A 110 9.52 4.29 -18.12
CA TYR A 110 10.25 3.61 -17.05
C TYR A 110 11.76 3.79 -17.20
N GLY A 111 12.40 4.21 -16.11
CA GLY A 111 13.84 4.44 -16.04
C GLY A 111 14.33 5.77 -16.61
N ARG A 112 13.49 6.57 -17.28
CA ARG A 112 13.89 7.91 -17.77
C ARG A 112 13.97 8.90 -16.62
N ARG A 113 14.92 9.82 -16.73
CA ARG A 113 15.11 10.92 -15.79
C ARG A 113 14.33 12.16 -16.20
N PHE A 114 13.75 12.82 -15.20
CA PHE A 114 13.11 14.11 -15.36
C PHE A 114 13.37 15.01 -14.15
N LEU A 115 13.18 16.30 -14.35
CA LEU A 115 13.19 17.34 -13.34
C LEU A 115 11.75 17.65 -12.93
N VAL A 116 11.51 17.81 -11.64
CA VAL A 116 10.19 18.14 -11.09
C VAL A 116 10.27 19.23 -10.02
N CYS A 117 9.19 19.97 -9.80
CA CYS A 117 9.10 20.87 -8.65
C CYS A 117 9.40 20.10 -7.34
N PRO A 118 10.27 20.62 -6.46
CA PRO A 118 10.60 19.94 -5.20
C PRO A 118 9.50 20.05 -4.13
N ARG A 119 8.46 20.88 -4.34
CA ARG A 119 7.30 20.95 -3.44
C ARG A 119 6.41 19.72 -3.63
N GLU A 120 5.92 19.18 -2.52
CA GLU A 120 5.05 18.00 -2.47
C GLU A 120 3.59 18.40 -2.20
N GLY A 121 2.64 17.52 -2.53
CA GLY A 121 1.21 17.74 -2.31
C GLY A 121 0.61 18.84 -3.19
N TYR A 122 -0.40 19.55 -2.67
CA TYR A 122 -1.14 20.59 -3.39
C TYR A 122 -0.32 21.87 -3.70
N ASP A 123 0.85 22.02 -3.09
CA ASP A 123 1.75 23.16 -3.26
C ASP A 123 2.75 22.97 -4.42
N THR A 124 2.69 21.86 -5.14
CA THR A 124 3.47 21.69 -6.36
C THR A 124 2.97 22.60 -7.48
N CYS A 125 3.88 23.12 -8.31
CA CYS A 125 3.51 23.87 -9.52
C CYS A 125 3.43 22.97 -10.77
N ALA A 126 3.48 21.64 -10.61
CA ALA A 126 3.48 20.67 -11.70
C ALA A 126 4.58 20.87 -12.76
N TYR A 127 5.65 21.62 -12.43
CA TYR A 127 6.82 21.73 -13.31
C TYR A 127 7.39 20.33 -13.56
N LEU A 128 7.56 19.98 -14.84
CA LEU A 128 8.14 18.73 -15.28
C LEU A 128 8.96 18.94 -16.54
N LYS A 129 10.18 18.40 -16.58
CA LYS A 129 11.04 18.42 -17.76
C LYS A 129 11.87 17.16 -17.89
N TRP A 130 11.73 16.45 -19.01
CA TRP A 130 12.54 15.27 -19.30
C TRP A 130 14.00 15.66 -19.53
N VAL A 131 14.92 14.96 -18.86
CA VAL A 131 16.38 15.10 -19.02
C VAL A 131 16.86 14.19 -20.14
N ASP A 132 16.40 12.95 -20.12
CA ASP A 132 16.76 11.95 -21.13
C ASP A 132 15.87 12.10 -22.36
N LYS A 133 16.42 11.77 -23.53
CA LYS A 133 15.62 11.60 -24.76
C LYS A 133 14.62 10.47 -24.56
N GLU A 134 13.51 10.53 -25.29
CA GLU A 134 12.56 9.42 -25.33
C GLU A 134 13.24 8.15 -25.83
N TRP A 135 12.85 7.00 -25.26
CA TRP A 135 13.31 5.72 -25.75
C TRP A 135 12.96 5.55 -27.23
N GLN A 136 13.94 5.10 -28.02
CA GLN A 136 13.77 4.85 -29.45
C GLN A 136 14.10 3.40 -29.78
N GLY A 137 13.54 2.90 -30.88
CA GLY A 137 13.85 1.56 -31.41
C GLY A 137 13.54 0.44 -30.42
N ARG A 138 14.49 -0.51 -30.29
CA ARG A 138 14.31 -1.72 -29.47
C ARG A 138 14.03 -1.42 -27.98
N PRO A 139 14.76 -0.53 -27.29
CA PRO A 139 14.41 -0.13 -25.92
C PRO A 139 12.94 0.28 -25.74
N ARG A 140 12.39 1.10 -26.65
CA ARG A 140 10.99 1.52 -26.58
C ARG A 140 10.02 0.36 -26.66
N GLN A 141 10.27 -0.58 -27.59
CA GLN A 141 9.43 -1.76 -27.76
C GLN A 141 9.46 -2.67 -26.53
N VAL A 142 10.66 -2.91 -25.97
CA VAL A 142 10.82 -3.76 -24.78
C VAL A 142 10.15 -3.12 -23.57
N ILE A 143 10.39 -1.84 -23.32
CA ILE A 143 9.80 -1.12 -22.19
C ILE A 143 8.28 -1.06 -22.33
N GLY A 144 7.77 -0.80 -23.54
CA GLY A 144 6.33 -0.80 -23.78
C GLY A 144 5.69 -2.15 -23.49
N LYS A 145 6.28 -3.24 -23.98
CA LYS A 145 5.81 -4.59 -23.69
C LYS A 145 5.81 -4.90 -22.19
N LEU A 146 6.89 -4.53 -21.50
CA LEU A 146 6.99 -4.73 -20.04
C LEU A 146 5.97 -3.88 -19.28
N ALA A 147 5.68 -2.67 -19.73
CA ALA A 147 4.66 -1.81 -19.12
C ALA A 147 3.27 -2.44 -19.23
N GLU A 148 2.92 -2.95 -20.42
CA GLU A 148 1.65 -3.65 -20.66
C GLU A 148 1.52 -4.91 -19.81
N GLU A 149 2.56 -5.75 -19.77
CA GLU A 149 2.60 -6.94 -18.92
C GLU A 149 2.49 -6.59 -17.43
N ASN A 150 3.13 -5.50 -16.98
CA ASN A 150 3.06 -5.04 -15.60
C ASN A 150 1.63 -4.62 -15.22
N VAL A 151 0.94 -3.87 -16.07
CA VAL A 151 -0.48 -3.51 -15.84
C VAL A 151 -1.36 -4.76 -15.74
N ALA A 152 -1.17 -5.72 -16.66
CA ALA A 152 -1.92 -6.98 -16.63
C ALA A 152 -1.64 -7.78 -15.34
N LEU A 153 -0.39 -7.83 -14.91
CA LEU A 153 0.01 -8.50 -13.67
C LEU A 153 -0.54 -7.81 -12.43
N GLN A 154 -0.51 -6.48 -12.36
CA GLN A 154 -1.09 -5.72 -11.26
C GLN A 154 -2.59 -6.00 -11.10
N LYS A 155 -3.33 -5.99 -12.21
CA LYS A 155 -4.75 -6.36 -12.21
C LYS A 155 -4.96 -7.79 -11.71
N PHE A 156 -4.16 -8.73 -12.20
CA PHE A 156 -4.25 -10.13 -11.77
C PHE A 156 -3.96 -10.30 -10.26
N VAL A 157 -2.94 -9.62 -9.75
CA VAL A 157 -2.61 -9.62 -8.30
C VAL A 157 -3.77 -9.07 -7.49
N PHE A 158 -4.34 -7.94 -7.91
CA PHE A 158 -5.48 -7.33 -7.24
C PHE A 158 -6.69 -8.27 -7.19
N ASP A 159 -7.02 -8.93 -8.32
CA ASP A 159 -8.11 -9.90 -8.38
C ASP A 159 -7.87 -11.10 -7.46
N LYS A 160 -6.63 -11.60 -7.40
CA LYS A 160 -6.26 -12.70 -6.49
C LYS A 160 -6.31 -12.28 -5.03
N ASP A 161 -5.89 -11.06 -4.70
CA ASP A 161 -5.98 -10.54 -3.34
C ASP A 161 -7.44 -10.39 -2.89
N ALA A 162 -8.34 -9.92 -3.78
CA ALA A 162 -9.78 -9.88 -3.52
C ALA A 162 -10.34 -11.30 -3.29
N GLU A 163 -9.92 -12.28 -4.09
CA GLU A 163 -10.31 -13.68 -3.93
C GLU A 163 -9.80 -14.28 -2.62
N ILE A 164 -8.61 -13.90 -2.14
CA ILE A 164 -8.06 -14.35 -0.85
C ILE A 164 -8.78 -13.69 0.33
N MET A 165 -9.17 -12.42 0.19
CA MET A 165 -9.81 -11.66 1.26
C MET A 165 -11.23 -12.15 1.55
N ARG A 166 -12.02 -12.50 0.52
CA ARG A 166 -13.41 -12.96 0.70
C ARG A 166 -13.54 -14.17 1.67
N PRO A 167 -12.81 -15.30 1.49
CA PRO A 167 -12.85 -16.42 2.44
C PRO A 167 -12.27 -16.09 3.82
N ARG A 168 -11.36 -15.10 3.93
CA ARG A 168 -10.86 -14.64 5.23
C ARG A 168 -11.97 -13.93 6.02
N GLU A 169 -12.77 -13.12 5.35
CA GLU A 169 -13.92 -12.43 5.96
C GLU A 169 -15.06 -13.40 6.30
N GLU A 170 -15.39 -14.31 5.39
CA GLU A 170 -16.37 -15.38 5.64
C GLU A 170 -15.99 -16.23 6.86
N ARG A 171 -14.71 -16.62 6.97
CA ARG A 171 -14.20 -17.35 8.15
C ARG A 171 -14.32 -16.52 9.44
N LYS A 172 -13.99 -15.23 9.40
CA LYS A 172 -14.16 -14.34 10.56
C LYS A 172 -15.63 -14.23 10.97
N ALA A 173 -16.54 -14.07 10.01
CA ALA A 173 -17.98 -14.00 10.25
C ALA A 173 -18.53 -15.31 10.85
N MET A 174 -18.12 -16.46 10.29
CA MET A 174 -18.48 -17.78 10.79
C MET A 174 -18.01 -17.99 12.24
N ILE A 175 -16.75 -17.66 12.54
CA ILE A 175 -16.20 -17.74 13.90
C ILE A 175 -16.96 -16.84 14.86
N MET A 176 -17.27 -15.60 14.47
CA MET A 176 -18.05 -14.68 15.31
C MET A 176 -19.48 -15.20 15.55
N LYS A 177 -20.13 -15.75 14.53
CA LYS A 177 -21.48 -16.35 14.65
C LYS A 177 -21.45 -17.53 15.61
N HIS A 178 -20.52 -18.45 15.44
CA HIS A 178 -20.37 -19.64 16.30
C HIS A 178 -20.06 -19.25 17.75
N LYS A 179 -19.18 -18.26 17.97
CA LYS A 179 -18.88 -17.73 19.30
C LYS A 179 -20.10 -17.11 19.98
N LYS A 180 -20.93 -16.38 19.23
CA LYS A 180 -22.21 -15.84 19.74
C LYS A 180 -23.16 -16.98 20.12
N GLU A 181 -23.28 -17.99 19.27
CA GLU A 181 -24.14 -19.15 19.53
C GLU A 181 -23.74 -19.89 20.81
N ILE A 182 -22.46 -20.24 20.97
CA ILE A 182 -21.93 -20.85 22.21
C ILE A 182 -22.27 -19.98 23.42
N ARG A 183 -21.97 -18.68 23.37
CA ARG A 183 -22.26 -17.76 24.49
C ARG A 183 -23.77 -17.72 24.84
N THR A 184 -24.65 -17.78 23.85
CA THR A 184 -26.10 -17.81 24.10
C THR A 184 -26.59 -19.14 24.68
N ARG A 185 -25.95 -20.25 24.32
CA ARG A 185 -26.23 -21.56 24.91
C ARG A 185 -25.77 -21.60 26.36
N ASP A 186 -24.52 -21.22 26.61
CA ASP A 186 -23.95 -21.21 27.97
C ASP A 186 -24.76 -20.32 28.91
N ARG A 187 -25.23 -19.14 28.43
CA ARG A 187 -26.10 -18.26 29.22
C ARG A 187 -27.43 -18.93 29.59
N ARG A 188 -28.03 -19.70 28.66
CA ARG A 188 -29.27 -20.44 28.91
C ARG A 188 -29.04 -21.57 29.90
N GLU A 189 -27.95 -22.31 29.75
CA GLU A 189 -27.57 -23.39 30.67
C GLU A 189 -27.31 -22.85 32.09
N ILE A 190 -26.59 -21.74 32.24
CA ILE A 190 -26.38 -21.07 33.53
C ILE A 190 -27.73 -20.65 34.14
N TRP A 191 -28.63 -20.06 33.35
CA TRP A 191 -29.93 -19.63 33.86
C TRP A 191 -30.80 -20.81 34.34
N LEU A 192 -30.82 -21.92 33.60
CA LEU A 192 -31.50 -23.15 33.99
C LEU A 192 -30.89 -23.75 35.26
N ALA A 193 -29.56 -23.80 35.36
CA ALA A 193 -28.88 -24.27 36.56
C ALA A 193 -29.25 -23.42 37.79
N CYS A 194 -29.25 -22.09 37.68
CA CYS A 194 -29.70 -21.20 38.74
C CYS A 194 -31.15 -21.47 39.15
N LEU A 195 -32.06 -21.68 38.20
CA LEU A 195 -33.47 -21.96 38.48
C LEU A 195 -33.65 -23.28 39.25
N VAL A 196 -32.91 -24.33 38.86
CA VAL A 196 -32.91 -25.63 39.56
C VAL A 196 -32.30 -25.50 40.96
N CYS A 197 -31.21 -24.75 41.12
CA CYS A 197 -30.64 -24.49 42.44
C CYS A 197 -31.61 -23.73 43.35
N CYS A 198 -32.27 -22.68 42.85
CA CYS A 198 -33.26 -21.92 43.62
C CYS A 198 -34.45 -22.77 44.05
N SER A 199 -34.98 -23.62 43.16
CA SER A 199 -36.10 -24.50 43.51
C SER A 199 -35.69 -25.52 44.59
N ALA A 200 -34.51 -26.15 44.46
CA ALA A 200 -33.99 -27.07 45.47
C ALA A 200 -33.83 -26.40 46.85
N LEU A 201 -33.33 -25.16 46.90
CA LEU A 201 -33.24 -24.38 48.13
C LEU A 201 -34.62 -24.10 48.74
N LEU A 202 -35.59 -23.67 47.92
CA LEU A 202 -36.97 -23.44 48.37
C LEU A 202 -37.61 -24.72 48.93
N TYR A 203 -37.47 -25.84 48.23
CA TYR A 203 -37.95 -27.14 48.72
C TYR A 203 -37.29 -27.52 50.05
N GLY A 204 -35.98 -27.28 50.21
CA GLY A 204 -35.27 -27.49 51.46
C GLY A 204 -35.84 -26.64 52.61
N VAL A 205 -36.07 -25.35 52.38
CA VAL A 205 -36.67 -24.44 53.38
C VAL A 205 -38.09 -24.88 53.76
N VAL A 206 -38.94 -25.18 52.78
CA VAL A 206 -40.31 -25.65 53.02
C VAL A 206 -40.31 -26.96 53.81
N ALA A 207 -39.42 -27.89 53.48
CA ALA A 207 -39.28 -29.16 54.20
C ALA A 207 -38.85 -28.96 55.66
N LEU A 208 -37.99 -27.98 55.95
CA LEU A 208 -37.59 -27.61 57.32
C LEU A 208 -38.75 -26.99 58.11
N VAL A 209 -39.54 -26.10 57.49
CA VAL A 209 -40.72 -25.48 58.11
C VAL A 209 -41.79 -26.53 58.44
N ILE A 210 -42.10 -27.43 57.49
CA ILE A 210 -43.11 -28.49 57.71
C ILE A 210 -42.68 -29.46 58.84
N ARG A 211 -41.38 -29.73 58.97
CA ARG A 211 -40.84 -30.59 60.03
C ARG A 211 -40.79 -29.92 61.42
N GLY A 212 -41.26 -28.67 61.55
CA GLY A 212 -41.38 -27.99 62.84
C GLY A 212 -40.05 -27.49 63.41
N PHE A 213 -39.07 -27.16 62.57
CA PHE A 213 -37.76 -26.68 62.98
C PHE A 213 -37.68 -25.14 63.15
N VAL A 214 -38.82 -24.48 63.38
CA VAL A 214 -38.95 -23.02 63.63
C VAL A 214 -39.67 -22.81 64.95
#